data_AF-A0A3D9ZR22-F1
#
_entry.id   AF-A0A3D9ZR22-F1
#
_cell.length_a   1.000
_cell.length_b   1.000
_cell.length_c   1.000
_cell.angle_alpha   90.00
_cell.angle_beta   90.00
_cell.angle_gamma   90.00
#
_symmetry.space_group_name_H-M   'P 1'
#
loop_
_entity.id
_entity.type
_entity.pdbx_description
1 polymer ?
#
loop_
_entity_poly.entity_id
_entity_poly.type
_entity_poly.pdbx_seq_one_letter_code
_entity_poly.pdbx_strand_id
1 'polypeptide(L)' 'MLDPVAFVQAVNATRDHVYSARPDAPVVPDRTRRSGRGDPLRRSTATILRRLANRVEPRRAKPCSTATA' A
#
# COMPACT_ATOMS: atom_id res chain seq x y z
N MET A 1 13.46 -10.29 -24.80
CA MET A 1 14.84 -10.61 -24.36
C MET A 1 14.73 -11.00 -22.89
N LEU A 2 15.28 -12.14 -22.47
CA LEU A 2 15.21 -12.58 -21.08
C LEU A 2 16.06 -11.64 -20.22
N ASP A 3 15.50 -11.02 -19.19
CA ASP A 3 16.28 -10.22 -18.24
C ASP A 3 16.91 -11.14 -17.19
N PRO A 4 18.24 -11.31 -17.18
CA PRO A 4 18.93 -12.20 -16.24
C PRO A 4 18.72 -11.77 -14.78
N VAL A 5 18.55 -10.46 -14.52
CA VAL A 5 18.31 -9.97 -13.16
C VAL A 5 16.92 -10.38 -12.69
N ALA A 6 15.89 -10.16 -13.51
CA ALA A 6 14.53 -10.62 -13.21
C ALA A 6 14.47 -12.14 -12.99
N PHE A 7 15.22 -12.92 -13.77
CA PHE A 7 15.28 -14.37 -13.60
C PHE A 7 15.86 -14.79 -12.24
N VAL A 8 17.00 -14.21 -11.84
CA VAL A 8 17.61 -14.49 -10.53
C VAL A 8 16.69 -14.06 -9.39
N GLN A 9 16.04 -12.91 -9.51
CA GLN A 9 15.08 -12.44 -8.51
C GLN A 9 13.88 -13.39 -8.39
N ALA A 10 13.34 -13.86 -9.52
CA ALA A 10 12.22 -14.81 -9.52
C ALA A 10 12.61 -16.11 -8.81
N VAL A 11 13.79 -16.68 -9.13
CA VAL A 11 14.28 -17.91 -8.48
C VAL A 11 14.45 -17.72 -6.97
N ASN A 12 15.03 -16.60 -6.54
CA ASN A 12 15.21 -16.31 -5.11
C ASN A 12 13.87 -16.15 -4.39
N ALA A 13 12.94 -15.39 -4.97
CA ALA A 13 11.61 -15.20 -4.40
C ALA A 13 10.85 -16.52 -4.25
N THR A 14 10.93 -17.40 -5.26
CA THR A 14 10.31 -18.74 -5.19
C THR A 14 10.95 -19.59 -4.10
N ARG A 15 12.28 -19.59 -3.99
CA ARG A 15 12.98 -20.34 -2.94
C ARG A 15 12.58 -19.84 -1.55
N ASP A 16 12.66 -18.53 -1.32
CA ASP A 16 12.30 -17.93 -0.03
C ASP A 16 10.87 -18.29 0.36
N HIS A 17 9.93 -18.23 -0.59
CA HIS A 17 8.54 -18.62 -0.35
C HIS A 17 8.43 -20.10 0.06
N VAL A 18 9.00 -21.02 -0.72
CA VAL A 18 8.93 -22.47 -0.44
C VAL A 18 9.60 -22.82 0.88
N TYR A 19 10.76 -22.24 1.18
CA TYR A 19 11.47 -22.52 2.43
C TYR A 19 10.77 -21.92 3.64
N SER A 20 10.09 -20.77 3.51
CA SER A 20 9.31 -20.17 4.60
C SER A 20 8.08 -20.98 4.99
N ALA A 21 7.52 -21.77 4.06
CA ALA A 21 6.33 -22.58 4.29
C ALA A 21 6.64 -23.97 4.91
N ARG A 22 7.92 -24.29 5.15
CA ARG A 22 8.31 -25.58 5.73
C ARG A 22 7.92 -25.65 7.21
N PRO A 23 7.60 -26.84 7.72
CA PRO A 23 7.26 -27.03 9.13
C PRO A 23 8.40 -26.63 10.07
N ASP A 24 9.66 -26.82 9.64
CA ASP A 24 10.86 -26.46 10.41
C ASP A 24 11.44 -25.09 10.04
N ALA A 25 10.67 -24.26 9.31
CA ALA A 25 11.15 -22.93 8.94
C ALA A 25 11.41 -22.09 10.20
N PRO A 26 12.53 -21.36 10.27
CA PRO A 26 12.80 -20.49 11.40
C PRO A 26 11.76 -19.38 11.48
N VAL A 27 11.17 -19.18 12.66
CA VAL A 27 10.25 -18.07 12.92
C VAL A 27 11.07 -16.79 13.02
N VAL A 28 11.03 -15.99 11.96
CA VAL A 28 11.63 -14.65 11.95
C VAL A 28 10.57 -13.68 12.47
N PRO A 29 10.85 -12.89 13.53
CA PRO A 29 9.93 -11.84 13.98
C PRO A 29 9.61 -10.91 12.82
N ASP A 30 8.33 -10.59 12.64
CA ASP A 30 7.94 -9.65 11.61
C ASP A 30 8.69 -8.34 11.83
N ARG A 31 9.45 -7.90 10.82
CA ARG A 31 10.23 -6.69 10.95
C ARG A 31 9.21 -5.56 11.00
N THR A 32 9.16 -4.82 12.11
CA THR A 32 8.50 -3.50 12.14
C THR A 32 8.89 -2.78 10.88
N ARG A 33 7.92 -2.51 9.99
CA ARG A 33 8.15 -1.87 8.70
C ARG A 33 9.08 -0.70 8.95
N ARG A 34 10.35 -0.82 8.52
CA ARG A 34 11.27 0.31 8.54
C ARG A 34 10.56 1.38 7.74
N SER A 35 10.28 2.53 8.37
CA SER A 35 9.93 3.74 7.65
C SER A 35 11.04 3.97 6.64
N GLY A 36 10.82 3.48 5.41
CA GLY A 36 11.83 3.57 4.37
C GLY A 36 12.11 5.04 4.10
N ARG A 37 13.22 5.35 3.42
CA ARG A 37 13.54 6.74 3.02
C ARG A 37 12.39 7.43 2.24
N GLY A 38 11.45 6.65 1.68
CA GLY A 38 10.24 7.14 1.01
C GLY A 38 9.02 7.36 1.90
N ASP A 39 9.06 7.08 3.21
CA ASP A 39 7.92 7.25 4.11
C ASP A 39 7.48 8.72 4.27
N PRO A 40 8.41 9.70 4.37
CA PRO A 40 8.05 11.12 4.35
C PRO A 40 7.38 11.54 3.03
N LEU A 41 7.90 11.03 1.89
CA LEU A 41 7.34 11.32 0.56
C LEU A 41 5.96 10.69 0.36
N ARG A 42 5.76 9.46 0.83
CA ARG A 42 4.45 8.81 0.79
C ARG A 42 3.44 9.59 1.63
N ARG A 43 3.83 10.02 2.83
CA ARG A 43 2.97 10.80 3.72
C ARG A 43 2.63 12.18 3.14
N SER A 44 3.59 12.88 2.54
CA SER A 44 3.34 14.16 1.89
C SER A 44 2.40 13.99 0.69
N THR A 45 2.65 12.99 -0.16
CA THR A 45 1.81 12.67 -1.31
C THR A 45 0.38 12.34 -0.90
N ALA A 46 0.20 11.48 0.10
CA ALA A 46 -1.13 11.15 0.64
C ALA A 46 -1.87 12.39 1.16
N THR A 47 -1.15 13.29 1.84
CA THR A 47 -1.73 14.54 2.35
C THR A 47 -2.17 15.47 1.22
N ILE A 48 -1.36 15.61 0.17
CA ILE A 48 -1.69 16.42 -1.01
C ILE A 48 -2.92 15.84 -1.71
N LEU A 49 -2.94 14.53 -1.97
CA LEU A 49 -4.07 13.85 -2.60
C LEU A 49 -5.35 14.03 -1.79
N ARG A 50 -5.28 13.93 -0.46
CA ARG A 50 -6.46 14.15 0.40
C ARG A 50 -6.98 15.58 0.33
N ARG A 51 -6.08 16.58 0.26
CA ARG A 51 -6.48 17.98 0.09
C ARG A 51 -7.11 18.25 -1.26
N LEU A 52 -6.60 17.62 -2.32
CA LEU A 52 -7.17 17.71 -3.66
C LEU A 52 -8.56 17.07 -3.70
N ALA A 53 -8.72 15.87 -3.15
CA ALA A 53 -10.01 15.20 -3.05
C ALA A 53 -11.04 16.09 -2.35
N ASN A 54 -10.70 16.64 -1.19
CA ASN A 54 -11.59 17.54 -0.45
C ASN A 54 -11.94 18.85 -1.20
N ARG A 55 -11.11 19.28 -2.17
CA ARG A 55 -11.41 20.45 -3.01
C ARG A 55 -12.28 20.11 -4.21
N VAL A 56 -12.08 18.94 -4.79
CA VAL A 56 -12.81 18.47 -5.97
C VAL A 56 -14.18 17.91 -5.58
N GLU A 57 -14.31 17.35 -4.38
CA GLU A 57 -15.56 16.77 -3.91
C GLU A 57 -16.70 17.82 -3.96
N PRO A 58 -17.75 17.57 -4.78
CA PRO A 58 -18.89 18.46 -4.82
C PRO A 58 -19.56 18.46 -3.44
N ARG A 59 -19.78 19.66 -2.89
CA ARG A 59 -20.48 19.82 -1.60
C ARG A 59 -21.84 19.13 -1.70
N ARG A 60 -22.14 18.24 -0.75
CA ARG A 60 -23.45 17.60 -0.65
C ARG A 60 -24.54 18.67 -0.63
N ALA A 61 -25.45 18.60 -1.60
CA ALA A 61 -26.63 19.46 -1.62
C ALA A 61 -27.42 19.27 -0.32
N LYS A 62 -27.92 20.36 0.26
CA LYS A 62 -28.74 20.30 1.47
C LYS A 62 -29.98 19.43 1.17
N PRO A 63 -30.38 18.53 2.08
CA PRO A 63 -31.59 17.76 1.88
C PRO A 63 -32.80 18.71 1.76
N CYS A 64 -33.66 18.44 0.78
CA CYS A 64 -34.89 19.18 0.58
C CYS A 64 -35.75 19.05 1.84
N SER A 65 -36.11 20.17 2.48
CA SER A 65 -37.06 20.11 3.60
C SER A 65 -38.45 19.90 3.00
N THR A 66 -39.01 18.72 3.20
CA THR A 66 -40.40 18.46 2.89
C THR A 66 -41.28 19.36 3.75
N ALA A 67 -41.99 20.29 3.11
CA ALA A 67 -42.99 21.12 3.77
C ALA A 67 -44.04 20.21 4.43
N THR A 68 -44.15 20.31 5.75
CA THR A 68 -45.15 19.59 6.53
C THR A 68 -46.47 20.35 6.37
N ALA A 69 -47.48 19.69 5.81
CA ALA A 69 -48.85 20.18 5.69
C ALA A 69 -49.67 19.83 6.94
#